data_AF-A0A850NKL2-F1
#
_entry.id   AF-A0A850NKL2-F1
#
_cell.length_a   1.000
_cell.length_b   1.000
_cell.length_c   1.000
_cell.angle_alpha   90.00
_cell.angle_beta   90.00
_cell.angle_gamma   90.00
#
_symmetry.space_group_name_H-M   'P 1'
#
loop_
_entity.id
_entity.type
_entity.pdbx_description
1 polymer ?
#
loop_
_entity_poly.entity_id
_entity_poly.type
_entity_poly.pdbx_seq_one_letter_code
_entity_poly.pdbx_strand_id
1 'polypeptide(L)'
;MELKEYRAPAQVKLAALWASTMFCYVYGDYFGLYVVGTLADMNRGSMGPLGHATPGVLTGVSLMMAIPSLMVALSLLLPARICRWACIVLGLFYTAIMAASLPGSEPFYKVLAVIEMALTLAITVVATRWPREANRG
;
A
#
# COMPACT_ATOMS: atom_id res chain seq x y z
N MET A 1 9.83 -0.90 36.05
CA MET A 1 9.75 -0.01 34.88
C MET A 1 8.40 -0.29 34.23
N GLU A 2 7.35 0.46 34.59
CA GLU A 2 6.04 0.30 33.95
C GLU A 2 6.15 0.74 32.49
N LEU A 3 5.88 -0.18 31.56
CA LEU A 3 5.75 0.14 30.15
C LEU A 3 4.46 0.92 29.98
N LYS A 4 4.54 2.26 30.00
CA LYS A 4 3.41 3.13 29.71
C LYS A 4 2.96 2.87 28.28
N GLU A 5 1.74 2.34 28.11
CA GLU A 5 1.18 2.09 26.78
C GLU A 5 1.15 3.40 25.97
N TYR A 6 2.00 3.49 24.95
CA TYR A 6 2.00 4.63 24.06
C TYR A 6 0.78 4.56 23.15
N ARG A 7 -0.26 5.32 23.50
CA ARG A 7 -1.41 5.54 22.61
C ARG A 7 -1.00 6.48 21.48
N ALA A 8 -0.42 5.90 20.43
CA ALA A 8 -0.03 6.66 19.24
C ALA A 8 -1.24 7.43 18.68
N PRO A 9 -1.06 8.72 18.31
CA PRO A 9 -2.09 9.47 17.60
C PRO A 9 -2.38 8.76 16.27
N ALA A 10 -3.61 8.88 15.78
CA ALA A 10 -4.03 8.10 14.65
C ALA A 10 -3.22 8.43 13.36
N GLN A 11 -2.55 9.60 13.29
CA GLN A 11 -1.71 10.02 12.14
C GLN A 11 -0.52 9.09 12.04
N VAL A 12 0.12 8.84 13.18
CA VAL A 12 1.27 7.96 13.31
C VAL A 12 0.86 6.51 13.02
N LYS A 13 -0.33 6.09 13.47
CA LYS A 13 -0.87 4.76 13.13
C LYS A 13 -1.06 4.60 11.62
N LEU A 14 -1.67 5.59 10.95
CA LEU A 14 -1.88 5.56 9.50
C LEU A 14 -0.55 5.58 8.75
N ALA A 15 0.40 6.43 9.14
CA ALA A 15 1.73 6.48 8.54
C ALA A 15 2.46 5.13 8.68
N ALA A 16 2.40 4.51 9.86
CA ALA A 16 3.01 3.20 10.10
C ALA A 16 2.35 2.09 9.27
N LEU A 17 1.03 2.12 9.10
CA LEU A 17 0.32 1.16 8.26
C LEU A 17 0.66 1.33 6.77
N TRP A 18 0.73 2.56 6.26
CA TRP A 18 1.17 2.84 4.90
C TRP A 18 2.61 2.39 4.65
N ALA A 19 3.51 2.65 5.61
CA ALA A 19 4.90 2.21 5.53
C ALA A 19 5.00 0.68 5.52
N SER A 20 4.27 0.00 6.41
CA SER A 20 4.20 -1.47 6.45
C SER A 20 3.68 -2.05 5.14
N THR A 21 2.66 -1.42 4.56
CA THR A 21 2.10 -1.80 3.26
C THR A 21 3.15 -1.68 2.16
N MET A 22 3.89 -0.57 2.10
CA MET A 22 4.98 -0.39 1.13
C MET A 22 6.11 -1.40 1.29
N PHE A 23 6.44 -1.82 2.50
CA PHE A 23 7.41 -2.91 2.69
C PHE A 23 6.91 -4.23 2.12
N CYS A 24 5.63 -4.58 2.32
CA CYS A 24 5.04 -5.77 1.70
C CYS A 24 5.12 -5.73 0.18
N TYR A 25 4.81 -4.58 -0.44
CA TYR A 25 4.93 -4.39 -1.89
C TYR A 25 6.37 -4.62 -2.37
N VAL A 26 7.34 -3.98 -1.71
CA VAL A 26 8.76 -4.10 -2.07
C VAL A 26 9.24 -5.56 -1.96
N TYR A 27 8.89 -6.27 -0.89
CA TYR A 27 9.24 -7.68 -0.76
C TYR A 27 8.51 -8.57 -1.76
N GLY A 28 7.25 -8.26 -2.08
CA GLY A 28 6.46 -8.97 -3.08
C GLY A 28 7.08 -8.88 -4.47
N ASP A 29 7.41 -7.66 -4.88
CA ASP A 29 8.09 -7.41 -6.16
C ASP A 29 9.48 -8.05 -6.17
N TYR A 30 10.24 -7.89 -5.09
CA TYR A 30 11.58 -8.47 -4.97
C TYR A 30 11.57 -10.00 -5.10
N PHE A 31 10.67 -10.69 -4.40
CA PHE A 31 10.52 -12.14 -4.54
C PHE A 31 9.95 -12.54 -5.90
N GLY A 32 9.12 -11.70 -6.52
CA GLY A 32 8.65 -11.86 -7.90
C GLY A 32 9.77 -11.99 -8.92
N LEU A 33 10.90 -11.31 -8.70
CA LEU A 33 12.09 -11.40 -9.55
C LEU A 33 12.72 -12.80 -9.54
N TYR A 34 12.57 -13.57 -8.46
CA TYR A 34 13.11 -14.92 -8.34
C TYR A 34 12.23 -16.00 -8.98
N VAL A 35 11.00 -15.65 -9.39
CA VAL A 35 10.12 -16.57 -10.11
C VAL A 35 10.74 -16.91 -11.46
N VAL A 36 10.72 -18.20 -11.80
CA VAL A 36 11.32 -18.72 -13.03
C VAL A 36 10.63 -18.09 -14.24
N GLY A 37 11.42 -17.52 -15.15
CA GLY A 37 10.92 -16.84 -16.36
C GLY A 37 10.87 -15.31 -16.24
N THR A 38 10.67 -14.75 -15.03
CA THR A 38 10.51 -13.30 -14.82
C THR A 38 11.72 -12.50 -15.31
N LEU A 39 12.94 -12.90 -14.96
CA LEU A 39 14.17 -12.23 -15.40
C LEU A 39 14.34 -12.26 -16.92
N ALA A 40 13.95 -13.35 -17.57
CA ALA A 40 14.03 -13.48 -19.03
C ALA A 40 13.00 -12.57 -19.72
N ASP A 41 11.79 -12.47 -19.16
CA ASP A 41 10.73 -11.58 -19.63
C ASP A 41 11.11 -10.11 -19.44
N MET A 42 11.70 -9.76 -18.28
CA MET A 42 12.24 -8.41 -18.04
C MET A 42 13.31 -8.03 -19.06
N ASN A 43 14.22 -8.95 -19.40
CA ASN A 43 15.24 -8.71 -20.42
C ASN A 43 14.64 -8.53 -21.83
N ARG A 44 13.45 -9.07 -22.07
CA ARG A 44 12.67 -8.87 -23.31
C ARG A 44 11.75 -7.63 -23.25
N GLY A 45 11.80 -6.88 -22.15
CA GLY A 45 10.94 -5.72 -21.93
C GLY A 45 9.47 -6.09 -21.74
N SER A 46 9.18 -7.26 -21.17
CA SER A 46 7.83 -7.69 -20.79
C SER A 46 7.68 -7.61 -19.27
N MET A 47 6.56 -7.06 -18.82
CA MET A 47 6.22 -6.79 -17.42
C MET A 47 5.01 -7.63 -16.99
N GLY A 48 5.05 -8.93 -17.34
CA GLY A 48 4.01 -9.90 -17.00
C GLY A 48 2.61 -9.45 -17.48
N PRO A 49 1.60 -9.36 -16.59
CA PRO A 49 0.23 -8.98 -16.96
C PRO A 49 0.09 -7.58 -17.56
N LEU A 50 1.06 -6.69 -17.32
CA LEU A 50 1.05 -5.30 -17.80
C LEU A 50 1.53 -5.17 -19.25
N GLY A 51 1.98 -6.25 -19.88
CA GLY A 51 2.46 -6.26 -21.26
C GLY A 51 3.85 -5.65 -21.39
N HIS A 52 4.11 -4.96 -22.50
CA HIS A 52 5.43 -4.39 -22.77
C HIS A 52 5.76 -3.22 -21.84
N ALA A 53 7.00 -3.21 -21.34
CA ALA A 53 7.61 -2.16 -20.52
C ALA A 53 7.88 -0.89 -21.35
N THR A 54 6.81 -0.28 -21.84
CA THR A 54 6.86 1.01 -22.52
C THR A 54 7.08 2.13 -21.50
N PRO A 55 7.65 3.28 -21.90
CA PRO A 55 7.83 4.43 -21.01
C PRO A 55 6.53 4.87 -20.33
N GLY A 56 5.38 4.75 -21.01
CA GLY A 56 4.07 5.07 -20.46
C GLY A 56 3.64 4.11 -19.34
N VAL A 57 3.81 2.79 -19.53
CA VAL A 57 3.48 1.78 -18.52
C VAL A 57 4.37 1.95 -17.28
N LEU A 58 5.69 2.10 -17.48
CA LEU A 58 6.64 2.30 -16.39
C LEU A 58 6.32 3.56 -15.57
N THR A 59 5.97 4.66 -16.25
CA THR A 59 5.58 5.91 -15.59
C THR A 59 4.27 5.75 -14.83
N GLY A 60 3.28 5.07 -15.42
CA GLY A 60 1.99 4.81 -14.78
C GLY A 60 2.12 3.99 -13.50
N VAL A 61 2.89 2.89 -13.54
CA VAL A 61 3.16 2.04 -12.37
C VAL A 61 3.93 2.83 -11.31
N SER A 62 4.93 3.62 -11.71
CA SER A 62 5.71 4.46 -10.78
C SER A 62 4.84 5.48 -10.07
N LEU A 63 3.94 6.16 -10.77
CA LEU A 63 2.99 7.10 -10.18
C LEU A 63 2.01 6.39 -9.24
N MET A 64 1.52 5.21 -9.64
CA MET A 64 0.64 4.40 -8.80
C MET A 64 1.30 3.98 -7.48
N MET A 65 2.60 3.68 -7.48
CA MET A 65 3.35 3.34 -6.26
C MET A 65 3.88 4.57 -5.49
N ALA A 66 4.03 5.70 -6.16
CA ALA A 66 4.38 6.97 -5.50
C ALA A 66 3.27 7.44 -4.55
N ILE A 67 1.99 7.24 -4.90
CA ILE A 67 0.85 7.63 -4.07
C ILE A 67 0.92 7.05 -2.64
N PRO A 68 1.03 5.72 -2.42
CA PRO A 68 1.09 5.14 -1.08
C PRO A 68 2.38 5.48 -0.36
N SER A 69 3.50 5.62 -1.09
CA SER A 69 4.77 6.11 -0.54
C SER A 69 4.62 7.52 0.04
N LEU A 70 3.97 8.43 -0.70
CA LEU A 70 3.68 9.78 -0.24
C LEU A 70 2.68 9.78 0.91
N MET A 71 1.69 8.88 0.90
CA MET A 71 0.72 8.73 2.00
C MET A 71 1.39 8.47 3.36
N VAL A 72 2.59 7.90 3.42
CA VAL A 72 3.36 7.77 4.66
C VAL A 72 3.64 9.15 5.28
N ALA A 73 4.18 10.08 4.50
CA ALA A 73 4.48 11.44 4.96
C ALA A 73 3.20 12.29 5.07
N LEU A 74 2.33 12.19 4.07
CA LEU A 74 1.09 12.95 3.98
C LEU A 74 0.12 12.59 5.11
N SER A 75 0.17 11.36 5.65
CA SER A 75 -0.59 10.99 6.85
C SER A 75 -0.21 11.80 8.09
N LEU A 76 1.02 12.31 8.16
CA LEU A 76 1.53 13.14 9.26
C LEU A 76 1.34 14.63 8.98
N LEU A 77 1.46 15.05 7.72
CA LEU A 77 1.50 16.46 7.31
C LEU A 77 0.12 17.05 6.99
N LEU A 78 -0.83 16.26 6.49
CA LEU A 78 -2.13 16.79 6.11
C LEU A 78 -3.09 16.97 7.30
N PRO A 79 -4.03 17.93 7.17
CA PRO A 79 -5.14 18.03 8.10
C PRO A 79 -5.98 16.75 8.09
N ALA A 80 -6.43 16.34 9.28
CA ALA A 80 -7.09 15.06 9.52
C ALA A 80 -8.29 14.78 8.60
N ARG A 81 -9.02 15.82 8.16
CA ARG A 81 -10.17 15.68 7.25
C ARG A 81 -9.77 15.16 5.87
N ILE A 82 -8.71 15.72 5.27
CA ILE A 82 -8.26 15.33 3.92
C ILE A 82 -7.55 13.98 3.98
N CYS A 83 -6.66 13.80 4.96
CA CYS A 83 -5.95 12.55 5.19
C CYS A 83 -6.91 11.36 5.37
N ARG A 84 -8.00 11.56 6.13
CA ARG A 84 -9.02 10.53 6.34
C ARG A 84 -9.67 10.06 5.02
N TRP A 85 -10.17 10.98 4.21
CA TRP A 85 -10.81 10.62 2.95
C TRP A 85 -9.82 9.99 1.97
N ALA A 86 -8.61 10.54 1.87
CA ALA A 86 -7.54 9.96 1.05
C ALA A 86 -7.21 8.53 1.49
N CYS A 87 -7.04 8.27 2.79
CA CYS A 87 -6.75 6.94 3.32
C CYS A 87 -7.86 5.92 3.04
N ILE A 88 -9.13 6.33 3.14
CA ILE A 88 -10.28 5.45 2.87
C ILE A 88 -10.34 5.09 1.38
N VAL A 89 -10.28 6.11 0.51
CA VAL A 89 -10.38 5.90 -0.94
C VAL A 89 -9.21 5.08 -1.45
N LEU A 90 -7.99 5.44 -1.07
CA LEU A 90 -6.78 4.73 -1.49
C LEU A 90 -6.71 3.34 -0.87
N GLY A 91 -7.06 3.19 0.41
CA GLY A 91 -7.10 1.89 1.08
C GLY A 91 -7.98 0.89 0.31
N LEU A 92 -9.23 1.26 0.02
CA LEU A 92 -10.15 0.42 -0.76
C LEU A 92 -9.66 0.16 -2.18
N PHE A 93 -9.08 1.18 -2.85
CA PHE A 93 -8.55 1.04 -4.20
C PHE A 93 -7.39 0.04 -4.27
N TYR A 94 -6.41 0.12 -3.37
CA TYR A 94 -5.31 -0.85 -3.32
C TYR A 94 -5.77 -2.25 -2.88
N THR A 95 -6.75 -2.36 -1.97
CA THR A 95 -7.36 -3.66 -1.66
C THR A 95 -7.99 -4.29 -2.90
N ALA A 96 -8.68 -3.51 -3.73
CA ALA A 96 -9.30 -4.01 -4.97
C ALA A 96 -8.28 -4.43 -6.01
N ILE A 97 -7.19 -3.66 -6.19
CA ILE A 97 -6.07 -4.03 -7.08
C ILE A 97 -5.48 -5.36 -6.62
N MET A 98 -5.19 -5.51 -5.32
CA MET A 98 -4.64 -6.76 -4.80
C MET A 98 -5.59 -7.95 -4.99
N ALA A 99 -6.88 -7.76 -4.71
CA ALA A 99 -7.89 -8.78 -4.95
C ALA A 99 -7.94 -9.24 -6.42
N ALA A 100 -7.77 -8.32 -7.37
CA ALA A 100 -7.71 -8.63 -8.80
C ALA A 100 -6.41 -9.35 -9.21
N SER A 101 -5.31 -9.14 -8.47
CA SER A 101 -4.00 -9.77 -8.72
C SER A 101 -3.84 -11.16 -8.07
N LEU A 102 -4.76 -11.60 -7.20
CA LEU A 102 -4.69 -12.92 -6.56
C LEU A 102 -4.79 -14.13 -7.51
N PRO A 103 -5.71 -14.15 -8.51
CA PRO A 103 -5.88 -15.31 -9.39
C PRO A 103 -4.62 -15.62 -10.20
N GLY A 104 -4.14 -16.86 -10.14
CA GLY A 104 -2.95 -17.30 -10.90
C GLY A 104 -1.60 -16.91 -10.29
N SER A 105 -1.58 -16.26 -9.12
CA SER A 105 -0.34 -15.85 -8.45
C SER A 105 0.35 -16.99 -7.68
N GLU A 106 1.68 -16.85 -7.56
CA GLU A 106 2.54 -17.75 -6.78
C GLU A 106 2.18 -17.76 -5.28
N PRO A 107 2.44 -18.85 -4.54
CA PRO A 107 2.06 -18.97 -3.12
C PRO A 107 2.61 -17.85 -2.23
N PHE A 108 3.85 -17.39 -2.45
CA PHE A 108 4.44 -16.30 -1.66
C PHE A 108 3.70 -14.97 -1.89
N TYR A 109 3.26 -14.72 -3.13
CA TYR A 109 2.54 -13.51 -3.49
C TYR A 109 1.16 -13.51 -2.84
N LYS A 110 0.47 -14.66 -2.77
CA LYS A 110 -0.80 -14.79 -2.05
C LYS A 110 -0.68 -14.45 -0.57
N VAL A 111 0.39 -14.90 0.10
CA VAL A 111 0.63 -14.59 1.52
C VAL A 111 0.80 -13.09 1.72
N LEU A 112 1.64 -12.45 0.89
CA LEU A 112 1.87 -11.01 0.96
C LEU A 112 0.60 -10.22 0.62
N ALA A 113 -0.13 -10.60 -0.42
CA ALA A 113 -1.38 -9.96 -0.81
C ALA A 113 -2.44 -10.02 0.30
N VAL A 114 -2.57 -11.14 1.02
CA VAL A 114 -3.49 -11.25 2.17
C VAL A 114 -3.07 -10.30 3.30
N ILE A 115 -1.77 -10.18 3.57
CA ILE A 115 -1.25 -9.24 4.58
C ILE A 115 -1.51 -7.79 4.15
N GLU A 116 -1.26 -7.45 2.88
CA GLU A 116 -1.51 -6.12 2.32
C GLU A 116 -2.99 -5.74 2.35
N MET A 117 -3.87 -6.69 2.02
CA MET A 117 -5.32 -6.51 2.16
C MET A 117 -5.70 -6.26 3.62
N ALA A 118 -5.12 -7.00 4.58
CA ALA A 118 -5.37 -6.76 6.00
C ALA A 118 -4.87 -5.37 6.45
N LEU A 119 -3.70 -4.93 5.98
CA LEU A 119 -3.14 -3.61 6.28
C LEU A 119 -3.99 -2.48 5.69
N THR A 120 -4.40 -2.58 4.42
CA THR A 120 -5.23 -1.58 3.74
C THR A 120 -6.65 -1.49 4.32
N LEU A 121 -7.22 -2.62 4.75
CA LEU A 121 -8.46 -2.64 5.54
C LEU A 121 -8.26 -1.97 6.91
N ALA A 122 -7.15 -2.25 7.60
CA ALA A 122 -6.82 -1.60 8.87
C ALA A 122 -6.68 -0.08 8.71
N ILE A 123 -6.06 0.39 7.62
CA ILE A 123 -5.99 1.83 7.27
C ILE A 123 -7.40 2.41 7.18
N THR A 124 -8.30 1.74 6.46
CA THR A 124 -9.69 2.17 6.29
C THR A 124 -10.45 2.21 7.61
N VAL A 125 -10.27 1.21 8.48
CA VAL A 125 -10.89 1.15 9.82
C VAL A 125 -10.35 2.25 10.73
N VAL A 126 -9.03 2.47 10.76
CA VAL A 126 -8.40 3.51 11.58
C VAL A 126 -8.83 4.91 11.09
N ALA A 127 -8.88 5.12 9.78
CA ALA A 127 -9.33 6.39 9.19
C ALA A 127 -10.82 6.67 9.46
N THR A 128 -11.69 5.66 9.40
CA THR A 128 -13.13 5.82 9.69
C THR A 128 -13.42 6.06 11.17
N ARG A 129 -12.69 5.39 12.06
CA ARG A 129 -12.77 5.58 13.52
C ARG A 129 -12.11 6.86 14.01
N TRP A 130 -11.35 7.56 13.16
CA TRP A 130 -10.78 8.86 13.49
C TRP A 130 -11.91 9.85 13.85
N PRO A 131 -11.99 10.34 15.09
CA PRO A 131 -13.13 11.12 15.56
C PRO A 131 -13.17 12.51 14.89
N ARG A 132 -14.37 13.04 14.70
CA ARG A 132 -14.68 14.39 14.18
C ARG A 132 -14.17 15.54 15.08
N GLU A 133 -13.26 15.29 16.02
CA GLU A 133 -12.81 16.23 17.05
C GLU A 133 -11.93 17.39 16.55
N ALA A 134 -11.76 17.54 15.23
CA ALA A 134 -11.21 18.76 14.63
C ALA A 134 -12.30 19.84 14.40
N ASN A 135 -13.25 19.98 15.32
CA ASN A 135 -14.26 21.06 15.31
C ASN A 135 -14.54 21.61 16.73
N ARG A 136 -13.51 21.64 17.59
CA ARG A 136 -13.47 22.48 18.79
C ARG A 136 -12.12 23.19 18.83
N GLY A 137 -12.14 24.43 18.35
CA GLY A 137 -11.05 25.39 18.33
C GLY A 137 -11.60 26.65 17.68
#